data_AF-A0AAW0RLQ1-F1
#
_entry.id   AF-A0AAW0RLQ1-F1
#
_cell.length_a   1.000
_cell.length_b   1.000
_cell.length_c   1.000
_cell.angle_alpha   90.00
_cell.angle_beta   90.00
_cell.angle_gamma   90.00
#
_symmetry.space_group_name_H-M   'P 1'
#
loop_
_entity.id
_entity.type
_entity.pdbx_description
1 polymer ?
#
loop_
_entity_poly.entity_id
_entity_poly.type
_entity_poly.pdbx_seq_one_letter_code
_entity_poly.pdbx_strand_id
1 'polypeptide(L)'
;MVETYQAKYVSLHVRVSNVAARHLYETTLGFKTEKPEAKYYADGEDALCMRLDFDHIRKQIDADEEEEERERAAEAQTNGSKSNGGEHLDEGEAVGEVGRDPEAGKKKVLPVGRSKDESK
;
A
#
# COMPACT_ATOMS: atom_id res chain seq x y z
N MET A 1 -12.57 4.94 14.11
CA MET A 1 -12.24 5.40 15.49
C MET A 1 -10.92 4.81 15.96
N VAL A 2 -10.79 3.48 15.91
CA VAL A 2 -9.52 2.78 16.18
C VAL A 2 -8.49 3.08 15.09
N GLU A 3 -8.86 2.91 13.82
CA GLU A 3 -7.99 3.18 12.65
C GLU A 3 -7.42 4.62 12.67
N THR A 4 -8.30 5.62 12.65
CA THR A 4 -7.88 7.03 12.51
C THR A 4 -7.28 7.64 13.78
N TYR A 5 -7.81 7.31 14.97
CA TYR A 5 -7.48 8.01 16.22
C TYR A 5 -6.82 7.11 17.27
N GLN A 6 -6.59 5.84 16.93
CA GLN A 6 -5.98 4.88 17.84
C GLN A 6 -6.70 4.78 19.19
N ALA A 7 -8.04 4.97 19.19
CA ALA A 7 -8.85 4.96 20.40
C ALA A 7 -8.70 3.63 21.16
N LYS A 8 -8.51 3.70 22.47
CA LYS A 8 -8.37 2.52 23.35
C LYS A 8 -9.73 1.92 23.73
N TYR A 9 -10.69 2.81 23.97
CA TYR A 9 -12.04 2.45 24.34
C TYR A 9 -13.00 3.55 23.90
N VAL A 10 -14.29 3.24 23.88
CA VAL A 10 -15.37 4.21 23.76
C VAL A 10 -16.26 4.12 24.99
N SER A 11 -16.75 5.27 25.46
CA SER A 11 -17.67 5.36 26.58
C SER A 11 -18.90 6.17 26.22
N LEU A 12 -20.04 5.84 26.82
CA LEU A 12 -21.32 6.51 26.62
C LEU A 12 -22.17 6.49 27.90
N HIS A 13 -23.17 7.37 27.96
CA HIS A 13 -24.13 7.44 29.05
C HIS A 13 -25.53 7.05 28.56
N VAL A 14 -26.19 6.13 29.27
CA VAL A 14 -27.55 5.69 28.95
C VAL A 14 -28.46 5.92 30.15
N ARG A 15 -29.68 6.41 29.91
CA ARG A 15 -30.74 6.47 30.91
C ARG A 15 -31.00 5.10 31.52
N VAL A 16 -31.10 5.03 32.84
CA VAL A 16 -31.42 3.78 33.55
C VAL A 16 -32.76 3.21 33.08
N SER A 17 -33.74 4.07 32.79
CA SER A 17 -35.07 3.67 32.32
C SER A 17 -35.12 3.20 30.85
N ASN A 18 -34.10 3.50 30.03
CA ASN A 18 -34.12 3.16 28.61
C ASN A 18 -33.68 1.71 28.36
N VAL A 19 -34.61 0.78 28.57
CA VAL A 19 -34.38 -0.66 28.44
C VAL A 19 -33.91 -1.06 27.04
N ALA A 20 -34.44 -0.43 25.99
CA ALA A 20 -34.08 -0.76 24.61
C ALA A 20 -32.62 -0.42 24.31
N ALA A 21 -32.17 0.79 24.68
CA ALA A 21 -30.79 1.20 24.52
C ALA A 21 -29.85 0.35 25.35
N ARG A 22 -30.22 0.05 26.61
CA ARG A 22 -29.44 -0.83 27.47
C ARG A 22 -29.24 -2.21 26.84
N HIS A 23 -30.28 -2.83 26.30
CA HIS A 23 -30.15 -4.11 25.61
C HIS A 23 -29.23 -4.01 24.39
N LEU A 24 -29.37 -2.97 23.57
CA LEU A 24 -28.49 -2.75 22.42
C LEU A 24 -27.02 -2.65 22.84
N TYR A 25 -26.72 -1.83 23.84
CA TYR A 25 -25.34 -1.61 24.26
C TYR A 25 -24.76 -2.79 25.05
N GLU A 26 -25.50 -3.34 26.02
CA GLU A 26 -25.05 -4.46 26.86
C GLU A 26 -24.97 -5.77 26.07
N THR A 27 -26.04 -6.13 25.33
CA THR A 27 -26.18 -7.46 24.74
C THR A 27 -25.66 -7.52 23.31
N THR A 28 -26.02 -6.56 22.45
CA THR A 28 -25.68 -6.63 21.03
C THR A 28 -24.27 -6.11 20.77
N LEU A 29 -23.90 -4.98 21.36
CA LEU A 29 -22.60 -4.34 21.12
C LEU A 29 -21.53 -4.69 22.17
N GLY A 30 -21.91 -5.32 23.29
CA GLY A 30 -20.96 -5.83 24.29
C GLY A 30 -20.34 -4.76 25.19
N PHE A 31 -20.98 -3.61 25.35
CA PHE A 31 -20.55 -2.60 26.32
C PHE A 31 -20.72 -3.11 27.75
N LYS A 32 -19.78 -2.73 28.61
CA LYS A 32 -19.80 -3.03 30.05
C LYS A 32 -20.17 -1.79 30.85
N THR A 33 -21.05 -1.95 31.83
CA THR A 33 -21.38 -0.87 32.77
C THR A 33 -20.20 -0.63 33.71
N GLU A 34 -19.68 0.60 33.73
CA GLU A 34 -18.52 0.97 34.54
C GLU A 34 -18.99 1.60 35.87
N LYS A 35 -19.79 2.66 35.80
CA LYS A 35 -20.31 3.38 36.98
C LYS A 35 -21.70 3.97 36.73
N PRO A 36 -22.59 3.98 37.73
CA PRO A 36 -23.79 4.79 37.68
C PRO A 36 -23.48 6.25 38.07
N GLU A 37 -24.07 7.21 37.35
CA GLU A 37 -23.99 8.64 37.66
C GLU A 37 -25.37 9.16 38.10
N ALA A 38 -25.43 9.67 39.34
CA ALA A 38 -26.66 10.15 39.92
C ALA A 38 -27.08 11.51 39.33
N LYS A 39 -28.36 11.66 38.99
CA LYS A 39 -28.95 12.90 38.43
C LYS A 39 -28.18 13.47 37.23
N TYR A 40 -27.67 12.58 36.37
CA TYR A 40 -26.91 12.97 35.18
C TYR A 40 -27.77 13.75 34.17
N TYR A 41 -29.05 13.39 34.05
CA TYR A 41 -29.98 14.08 33.16
C TYR A 41 -30.69 15.24 33.86
N ALA A 42 -31.16 16.22 33.07
CA ALA A 42 -31.76 17.46 33.59
C ALA A 42 -33.07 17.26 34.38
N ASP A 43 -33.74 16.14 34.19
CA ASP A 43 -34.93 15.71 34.94
C ASP A 43 -34.59 15.00 36.26
N GLY A 44 -33.30 14.88 36.58
CA GLY A 44 -32.80 14.18 37.74
C GLY A 44 -32.73 12.67 37.58
N GLU A 45 -32.94 12.14 36.36
CA GLU A 45 -32.71 10.71 36.11
C GLU A 45 -31.22 10.37 36.14
N ASP A 46 -30.92 9.21 36.71
CA ASP A 46 -29.58 8.64 36.74
C ASP A 46 -29.16 8.10 35.37
N ALA A 47 -27.85 8.06 35.12
CA ALA A 47 -27.26 7.45 33.93
C ALA A 47 -26.38 6.26 34.29
N LEU A 48 -26.31 5.29 33.38
CA LEU A 48 -25.28 4.27 33.37
C LEU A 48 -24.16 4.72 32.44
N CYS A 49 -22.97 4.91 33.00
CA CYS A 49 -21.75 5.03 32.20
C CYS A 49 -21.32 3.65 31.74
N MET A 50 -21.25 3.46 30.43
CA MET A 50 -20.90 2.21 29.78
C MET A 50 -19.63 2.38 28.94
N ARG A 51 -18.81 1.34 28.88
CA ARG A 51 -17.53 1.33 28.17
C ARG A 51 -17.35 0.07 27.33
N LEU A 52 -16.77 0.23 26.14
CA LEU A 52 -16.32 -0.85 25.28
C LEU A 52 -14.83 -0.66 24.97
N ASP A 53 -14.02 -1.66 25.32
CA ASP A 53 -12.58 -1.67 25.03
C ASP A 53 -12.32 -2.20 23.62
N PHE A 54 -11.39 -1.56 22.90
CA PHE A 54 -11.07 -1.90 21.51
C PHE A 54 -9.85 -2.81 21.37
N ASP A 55 -9.31 -3.35 22.45
CA ASP A 55 -8.10 -4.18 22.43
C ASP A 55 -8.21 -5.37 21.45
N HIS A 56 -9.39 -5.97 21.32
CA HIS A 56 -9.59 -7.07 20.37
C HIS A 56 -9.63 -6.58 18.92
N ILE A 57 -10.35 -5.48 18.66
CA ILE A 57 -10.48 -4.88 17.33
C ILE A 57 -9.11 -4.37 16.86
N ARG A 58 -8.32 -3.79 17.76
CA ARG A 58 -6.95 -3.34 17.50
C ARG A 58 -6.09 -4.48 16.95
N LYS A 59 -6.10 -5.62 17.65
CA LYS A 59 -5.32 -6.81 17.26
C LYS A 59 -5.76 -7.39 15.92
N GLN A 60 -7.05 -7.29 15.57
CA GLN A 60 -7.55 -7.71 14.27
C GLN A 60 -7.02 -6.79 13.17
N ILE A 61 -7.14 -5.47 13.35
CA ILE A 61 -6.63 -4.49 12.38
C ILE A 61 -5.12 -4.66 12.19
N ASP A 62 -4.35 -4.78 13.28
CA ASP A 62 -2.90 -4.97 13.20
C ASP A 62 -2.57 -6.27 12.42
N ALA A 63 -3.34 -7.34 12.60
CA ALA A 63 -3.14 -8.60 11.87
C ALA A 63 -3.49 -8.51 10.38
N ASP A 64 -4.59 -7.82 10.06
CA ASP A 64 -5.04 -7.59 8.68
C ASP A 64 -4.03 -6.71 7.92
N GLU A 65 -3.52 -5.65 8.56
CA GLU A 65 -2.47 -4.77 8.00
C GLU A 65 -1.17 -5.55 7.70
N GLU A 66 -0.75 -6.44 8.61
CA GLU A 66 0.41 -7.30 8.38
C GLU A 66 0.19 -8.30 7.23
N GLU A 67 -1.04 -8.80 7.04
CA GLU A 67 -1.38 -9.69 5.93
C GLU A 67 -1.35 -8.94 4.60
N GLU A 68 -1.97 -7.76 4.52
CA GLU A 68 -1.93 -6.90 3.33
C GLU A 68 -0.50 -6.50 2.95
N GLU A 69 0.38 -6.24 3.94
CA GLU A 69 1.78 -5.92 3.68
C GLU A 69 2.54 -7.14 3.11
N ARG A 70 2.28 -8.34 3.65
CA ARG A 70 2.85 -9.59 3.13
C ARG A 70 2.39 -9.87 1.69
N GLU A 71 1.12 -9.62 1.38
CA GLU A 71 0.58 -9.77 0.02
C GLU A 71 1.21 -8.77 -0.97
N ARG A 72 1.30 -7.48 -0.61
CA ARG A 72 1.97 -6.48 -1.46
C ARG A 72 3.46 -6.80 -1.66
N ALA A 73 4.15 -7.29 -0.63
CA ALA A 73 5.55 -7.69 -0.75
C ALA A 73 5.73 -8.90 -1.69
N ALA A 74 4.80 -9.86 -1.66
CA ALA A 74 4.80 -11.00 -2.57
C ALA A 74 4.51 -10.57 -4.03
N GLU A 75 3.54 -9.69 -4.26
CA GLU A 75 3.24 -9.15 -5.61
C GLU A 75 4.38 -8.29 -6.17
N ALA A 76 5.10 -7.56 -5.33
CA ALA A 76 6.31 -6.84 -5.73
C ALA A 76 7.44 -7.80 -6.15
N GLN A 77 7.54 -8.99 -5.55
CA GLN A 77 8.50 -10.03 -5.95
C GLN A 77 8.15 -10.70 -7.29
N THR A 78 6.86 -10.84 -7.64
CA THR A 78 6.46 -11.48 -8.92
C THR A 78 6.67 -10.56 -10.13
N ASN A 79 6.43 -9.25 -9.96
CA ASN A 79 6.63 -8.25 -11.02
C ASN A 79 8.09 -7.81 -11.20
N GLY A 80 9.00 -8.19 -10.28
CA GLY A 80 10.45 -7.93 -10.37
C GLY A 80 11.25 -8.94 -11.21
N SER A 81 10.63 -10.02 -11.72
CA SER A 81 11.31 -11.07 -12.50
C SER A 81 11.16 -10.90 -14.02
N LYS A 82 11.21 -9.66 -14.52
CA LYS A 82 11.33 -9.38 -15.97
C LYS A 82 12.19 -8.15 -16.27
N SER A 83 13.39 -8.08 -15.70
CA SER A 83 14.50 -7.32 -16.32
C SER A 83 15.86 -7.77 -15.80
N ASN A 84 16.42 -8.82 -16.38
CA ASN A 84 17.69 -8.76 -17.12
C ASN A 84 18.18 -10.17 -17.46
N GLY A 85 18.30 -10.44 -18.76
CA GLY A 85 18.95 -11.65 -19.28
C GLY A 85 18.24 -12.32 -20.46
N GLY A 86 17.15 -11.75 -21.00
CA GLY A 86 16.51 -12.23 -22.22
C GLY A 86 16.96 -11.41 -23.43
N GLU A 87 17.72 -12.04 -24.32
CA GLU A 87 17.99 -11.57 -25.67
C GLU A 87 16.66 -11.19 -26.34
N HIS A 88 16.40 -9.89 -26.47
CA HIS A 88 15.30 -9.41 -27.28
C HIS A 88 15.76 -9.49 -28.74
N LEU A 89 15.44 -10.60 -29.41
CA LEU A 89 15.46 -10.62 -30.87
C LEU A 89 14.45 -9.58 -31.33
N ASP A 90 14.98 -8.50 -31.90
CA ASP A 90 14.23 -7.42 -32.52
C ASP A 90 13.48 -7.97 -33.75
N GLU A 91 12.25 -8.46 -33.54
CA GLU A 91 11.40 -9.02 -34.60
C GLU A 91 10.73 -7.95 -35.49
N GLY A 92 11.26 -6.71 -35.50
CA GLY A 92 10.87 -5.69 -36.46
C GLY A 92 11.85 -5.65 -37.63
N GLU A 93 11.46 -6.17 -38.79
CA GLU A 93 12.23 -5.90 -40.01
C GLU A 93 12.14 -4.39 -40.34
N ALA A 94 13.29 -3.75 -40.56
CA ALA A 94 13.37 -2.31 -40.83
C ALA A 94 12.65 -1.95 -42.14
N VAL A 95 11.43 -1.41 -42.04
CA VAL A 95 10.69 -0.87 -43.18
C VAL A 95 11.22 0.52 -43.56
N GLY A 96 12.16 0.57 -44.50
CA GLY A 96 12.52 1.82 -45.18
C GLY A 96 13.95 1.86 -45.70
N GLU A 97 14.12 1.68 -47.00
CA GLU A 97 15.40 1.87 -47.71
C GLU A 97 15.72 3.35 -48.01
N VAL A 98 15.14 4.29 -47.25
CA VAL A 98 15.27 5.73 -47.52
C VAL A 98 16.37 6.30 -46.63
N GLY A 99 17.62 6.17 -47.07
CA GLY A 99 18.76 6.79 -46.39
C GLY A 99 20.13 6.16 -46.60
N ARG A 100 20.26 5.12 -47.45
CA ARG A 100 21.59 4.55 -47.75
C ARG A 100 22.27 5.39 -48.83
N ASP A 101 23.31 6.11 -48.45
CA ASP A 101 24.19 6.84 -49.38
C ASP A 101 24.85 5.83 -50.38
N PRO A 102 24.61 5.95 -51.70
CA PRO A 102 24.99 4.93 -52.69
C PRO A 102 26.50 4.77 -52.90
N GLU A 103 27.36 5.65 -52.36
CA GLU A 103 28.82 5.61 -52.62
C GLU A 103 29.64 4.89 -51.52
N ALA A 104 29.03 4.39 -50.44
CA ALA A 104 29.74 3.75 -49.33
C ALA A 104 30.40 2.39 -49.67
N GLY A 105 30.17 1.84 -50.87
CA GLY A 105 30.70 0.54 -51.31
C GLY A 105 32.11 0.54 -51.93
N LYS A 106 32.73 1.71 -52.17
CA LYS A 106 34.05 1.76 -52.83
C LYS A 106 35.17 1.57 -51.80
N LYS A 107 35.56 0.31 -51.58
CA LYS A 107 36.80 -0.05 -50.87
C LYS A 107 38.01 0.59 -51.58
N LYS A 108 38.55 1.68 -51.05
CA LYS A 108 39.86 2.20 -51.46
C LYS A 108 40.93 1.23 -50.96
N VAL A 109 41.46 0.41 -51.87
CA VAL A 109 42.67 -0.38 -51.66
C VAL A 109 43.84 0.61 -51.54
N LEU A 110 44.37 0.80 -50.34
CA LEU A 110 45.58 1.61 -50.13
C LEU A 110 46.81 0.79 -50.55
N PRO A 111 47.65 1.26 -51.50
CA PRO A 111 48.86 0.56 -51.89
C PRO A 111 49.98 0.75 -50.85
N VAL A 112 50.75 -0.33 -50.70
CA VAL A 112 51.99 -0.46 -49.92
C VAL A 112 53.11 0.41 -50.51
N GLY A 113 53.77 1.21 -49.65
CA GLY A 113 55.23 1.40 -49.73
C GLY A 113 55.80 2.83 -49.82
N ARG A 114 56.91 2.99 -49.08
CA ARG A 114 58.06 3.91 -49.24
C ARG A 114 57.95 5.35 -48.72
N SER A 115 58.37 5.53 -47.47
CA SER A 115 59.18 6.70 -47.07
C SER A 115 60.60 6.55 -47.65
N LYS A 116 60.93 7.38 -48.65
CA LYS A 116 62.30 7.85 -48.91
C LYS A 116 62.54 9.04 -47.97
N ASP A 117 63.62 9.08 -47.19
CA ASP A 117 64.91 9.70 -47.57
C ASP A 117 64.70 11.18 -47.98
N GLU A 118 65.28 12.22 -47.38
CA GLU A 118 66.62 12.35 -46.81
C GLU A 118 66.78 13.79 -46.25
N SER A 119 67.75 13.96 -45.34
CA SER A 119 68.64 15.13 -45.16
C SER A 119 68.10 16.50 -44.72
N LYS A 120 68.45 16.93 -43.49
CA LYS A 120 69.65 17.76 -43.23
C LYS A 120 69.94 17.89 -41.74
#